data_AF-A0A150VKL9-F1
#
_entry.id   AF-A0A150VKL9-F1
#
_cell.length_a   1.000
_cell.length_b   1.000
_cell.length_c   1.000
_cell.angle_alpha   90.00
_cell.angle_beta   90.00
_cell.angle_gamma   90.00
#
_symmetry.space_group_name_H-M   'P 1'
#
loop_
_entity.id
_entity.type
_entity.pdbx_description
1 polymer ?
#
loop_
_entity_poly.entity_id
_entity_poly.type
_entity_poly.pdbx_seq_one_letter_code
_entity_poly.pdbx_strand_id
1 'polypeptide(L)'
;MVSYAKDERCVALAKMLVSLLERSGPEGAGGYGGTFQVHVPSETAAQLGGLDLIRVALRKAARELGWTFGTYGFGGGQGSTTLIGIHDKREIPEPYAKVVEEHRQRQMRAAVDRVSARYSALDGSGPASSPPLRGTPVVQTKEFLAAVAERGLLA
;
A
#
# COMPACT_ATOMS: atom_id res chain seq x y z
N MET A 1 -8.38 -1.93 23.50
CA MET A 1 -8.38 -1.78 22.02
C MET A 1 -9.45 -0.75 21.68
N VAL A 2 -9.08 0.39 21.08
CA VAL A 2 -10.05 1.41 20.69
C VAL A 2 -10.92 0.88 19.56
N SER A 3 -12.25 1.05 19.66
CA SER A 3 -13.19 0.62 18.63
C SER A 3 -13.44 1.75 17.64
N TYR A 4 -12.95 1.59 16.40
CA TYR A 4 -13.21 2.52 15.28
C TYR A 4 -14.41 2.09 14.44
N ALA A 5 -15.29 1.23 14.98
CA ALA A 5 -16.40 0.66 14.23
C ALA A 5 -17.33 1.75 13.67
N LYS A 6 -17.58 2.80 14.45
CA LYS A 6 -18.46 3.94 14.13
C LYS A 6 -17.70 5.22 13.78
N ASP A 7 -16.37 5.20 13.72
CA ASP A 7 -15.59 6.39 13.33
C ASP A 7 -15.80 6.65 11.83
N GLU A 8 -16.38 7.80 11.50
CA GLU A 8 -16.73 8.17 10.12
C GLU A 8 -15.49 8.25 9.21
N ARG A 9 -14.34 8.68 9.74
CA ARG A 9 -13.08 8.71 8.99
C ARG A 9 -12.64 7.29 8.65
N CYS A 10 -12.78 6.36 9.59
CA CYS A 10 -12.45 4.95 9.35
C CYS A 10 -13.35 4.35 8.26
N VAL A 11 -14.65 4.66 8.27
CA VAL A 11 -15.60 4.18 7.25
C VAL A 11 -15.30 4.78 5.88
N ALA A 12 -15.07 6.10 5.81
CA ALA A 12 -14.73 6.78 4.57
C ALA A 12 -13.41 6.27 3.98
N LEU A 13 -12.38 6.13 4.81
CA LEU A 13 -11.08 5.61 4.41
C LEU A 13 -11.18 4.16 3.93
N ALA A 14 -11.94 3.31 4.62
CA ALA A 14 -12.15 1.92 4.21
C ALA A 14 -12.79 1.84 2.81
N LYS A 15 -13.88 2.59 2.57
CA LYS A 15 -14.56 2.61 1.26
C LYS A 15 -13.64 3.03 0.12
N MET A 16 -12.82 4.06 0.33
CA MET A 16 -11.84 4.51 -0.66
C MET A 16 -10.75 3.45 -0.89
N LEU A 17 -10.30 2.78 0.17
CA LEU A 17 -9.25 1.77 0.10
C LEU A 17 -9.66 0.52 -0.70
N VAL A 18 -10.95 0.17 -0.77
CA VAL A 18 -11.43 -1.00 -1.55
C VAL A 18 -10.90 -0.94 -2.98
N SER A 19 -11.13 0.17 -3.69
CA SER A 19 -10.68 0.33 -5.08
C SER A 19 -9.16 0.37 -5.22
N LEU A 20 -8.42 0.81 -4.20
CA LEU A 20 -6.95 0.78 -4.22
C LEU A 20 -6.41 -0.63 -4.01
N LEU A 21 -7.03 -1.41 -3.11
CA LEU A 21 -6.66 -2.80 -2.86
C LEU A 21 -6.97 -3.70 -4.06
N GLU A 22 -8.12 -3.54 -4.71
CA GLU A 22 -8.46 -4.30 -5.93
C GLU A 22 -7.42 -4.09 -7.03
N ARG A 23 -7.00 -2.84 -7.25
CA ARG A 23 -6.02 -2.46 -8.27
C ARG A 23 -4.57 -2.74 -7.86
N SER A 24 -4.35 -3.16 -6.61
CA SER A 24 -3.01 -3.54 -6.12
C SER A 24 -2.60 -4.95 -6.55
N GLY A 25 -3.58 -5.77 -6.97
CA GLY A 25 -3.34 -7.11 -7.50
C GLY A 25 -2.80 -7.09 -8.93
N PRO A 26 -2.18 -8.19 -9.39
CA PRO A 26 -1.83 -8.36 -10.79
C PRO A 26 -3.08 -8.42 -11.66
N GLU A 27 -3.05 -7.74 -12.80
CA GLU A 27 -4.05 -7.96 -13.86
C GLU A 27 -4.02 -9.42 -14.31
N GLY A 28 -5.19 -10.04 -14.45
CA GLY A 28 -5.33 -11.46 -14.81
C GLY A 28 -5.15 -12.46 -13.66
N ALA A 29 -4.86 -12.03 -12.44
CA ALA A 29 -4.72 -12.91 -11.28
C ALA A 29 -6.04 -13.28 -10.58
N GLY A 30 -7.20 -13.01 -11.19
CA GLY A 30 -8.51 -13.33 -10.60
C GLY A 30 -8.78 -12.66 -9.24
N GLY A 31 -8.09 -11.56 -8.94
CA GLY A 31 -8.19 -10.86 -7.65
C GLY A 31 -7.28 -11.40 -6.54
N TYR A 32 -6.36 -12.32 -6.84
CA TYR A 32 -5.38 -12.88 -5.89
C TYR A 32 -4.04 -12.15 -5.90
N GLY A 33 -3.28 -12.29 -4.81
CA GLY A 33 -1.89 -11.83 -4.73
C GLY A 33 -1.71 -10.32 -4.57
N GLY A 34 -2.78 -9.60 -4.21
CA GLY A 34 -2.72 -8.17 -3.96
C GLY A 34 -1.83 -7.82 -2.77
N THR A 35 -1.02 -6.78 -2.92
CA THR A 35 -0.20 -6.22 -1.85
C THR A 35 -0.29 -4.71 -1.92
N PHE A 36 -0.54 -4.07 -0.79
CA PHE A 36 -0.66 -2.62 -0.69
C PHE A 36 0.21 -2.09 0.45
N GLN A 37 1.08 -1.14 0.14
CA GLN A 37 1.98 -0.50 1.10
C GLN A 37 2.09 1.00 0.82
N VAL A 38 1.94 1.79 1.87
CA VAL A 38 2.03 3.25 1.81
C VAL A 38 3.02 3.79 2.85
N HIS A 39 3.73 4.84 2.45
CA HIS A 39 4.71 5.58 3.23
C HIS A 39 4.18 7.00 3.40
N VAL A 40 3.45 7.25 4.49
CA VAL A 40 2.71 8.50 4.70
C VAL A 40 3.45 9.40 5.69
N PRO A 41 3.62 10.72 5.44
CA PRO A 41 4.17 11.62 6.45
C PRO A 41 3.42 11.48 7.78
N SER A 42 4.14 11.43 8.91
CA SER A 42 3.50 11.11 10.19
C SER A 42 2.45 12.14 10.61
N GLU A 43 2.58 13.39 10.17
CA GLU A 43 1.58 14.45 10.37
C GLU A 43 0.28 14.15 9.60
N THR A 44 0.40 13.76 8.33
CA THR A 44 -0.75 13.32 7.52
C THR A 44 -1.39 12.07 8.13
N ALA A 45 -0.58 11.11 8.59
CA ALA A 45 -1.11 9.92 9.27
C ALA A 45 -1.88 10.30 10.55
N ALA A 46 -1.39 11.28 11.31
CA ALA A 46 -2.08 11.79 12.50
C ALA A 46 -3.42 12.48 12.17
N GLN A 47 -3.47 13.29 11.11
CA GLN A 47 -4.70 13.92 10.62
C GLN A 47 -5.76 12.87 10.23
N LEU A 48 -5.32 11.74 9.64
CA LEU A 48 -6.17 10.60 9.31
C LEU A 48 -6.60 9.76 10.53
N GLY A 49 -6.24 10.17 11.76
CA GLY A 49 -6.56 9.45 13.00
C GLY A 49 -5.52 8.41 13.43
N GLY A 50 -4.33 8.47 12.85
CA GLY A 50 -3.16 7.69 13.24
C GLY A 50 -3.05 6.32 12.59
N LEU A 51 -1.92 5.66 12.86
CA LEU A 51 -1.57 4.34 12.33
C LEU A 51 -2.67 3.29 12.57
N ASP A 52 -3.25 3.27 13.78
CA ASP A 52 -4.23 2.26 14.15
C ASP A 52 -5.55 2.42 13.40
N LEU A 53 -6.02 3.65 13.18
CA LEU A 53 -7.23 3.90 12.39
C LEU A 53 -7.00 3.47 10.94
N ILE A 54 -5.88 3.85 10.34
CA ILE A 54 -5.54 3.47 8.96
C ILE A 54 -5.44 1.94 8.83
N ARG A 55 -4.80 1.26 9.78
CA ARG A 55 -4.76 -0.21 9.82
C ARG A 55 -6.15 -0.82 9.90
N VAL A 56 -7.03 -0.29 10.74
CA VAL A 56 -8.40 -0.80 10.83
C VAL A 56 -9.17 -0.58 9.53
N ALA A 57 -8.99 0.56 8.87
CA ALA A 57 -9.60 0.84 7.58
C ALA A 57 -9.10 -0.13 6.49
N LEU A 58 -7.80 -0.40 6.42
CA LEU A 58 -7.22 -1.40 5.50
C LEU A 58 -7.80 -2.79 5.74
N ARG A 59 -7.91 -3.22 7.00
CA ARG A 59 -8.51 -4.52 7.33
C ARG A 59 -9.99 -4.58 6.95
N LYS A 60 -10.74 -3.49 7.12
CA LYS A 60 -12.14 -3.41 6.69
C LYS A 60 -12.24 -3.56 5.16
N ALA A 61 -11.45 -2.80 4.41
CA ALA A 61 -11.43 -2.87 2.95
C ALA A 61 -11.01 -4.27 2.44
N ALA A 62 -9.98 -4.88 3.03
CA ALA A 62 -9.54 -6.21 2.63
C ALA A 62 -10.59 -7.29 2.92
N ARG A 63 -11.35 -7.18 4.02
CA ARG A 63 -12.49 -8.09 4.31
C ARG A 63 -13.59 -7.96 3.27
N GLU A 64 -13.87 -6.74 2.80
CA GLU A 64 -14.88 -6.50 1.76
C GLU A 64 -14.51 -7.20 0.45
N LEU A 65 -13.20 -7.32 0.15
CA LEU A 65 -12.67 -8.07 -0.98
C LEU A 65 -12.52 -9.59 -0.73
N GLY A 66 -12.95 -10.07 0.43
CA GLY A 66 -12.82 -11.47 0.82
C GLY A 66 -11.38 -11.93 1.01
N TRP A 67 -10.44 -11.02 1.30
CA TRP A 67 -9.05 -11.38 1.54
C TRP A 67 -8.89 -12.10 2.88
N THR A 68 -8.03 -13.10 2.90
CA THR A 68 -7.29 -13.47 4.12
C THR A 68 -6.02 -12.63 4.10
N PHE A 69 -5.63 -11.93 5.18
CA PHE A 69 -4.57 -10.93 5.06
C PHE A 69 -3.62 -10.87 6.26
N GLY A 70 -2.42 -10.34 6.01
CA GLY A 70 -1.49 -9.87 7.04
C GLY A 70 -1.30 -8.36 6.94
N THR A 71 -1.37 -7.66 8.07
CA THR A 71 -1.01 -6.24 8.15
C THR A 71 0.32 -6.04 8.86
N TYR A 72 1.10 -5.09 8.41
CA TYR A 72 2.35 -4.67 9.04
C TYR A 72 2.47 -3.15 9.00
N GLY A 73 3.41 -2.61 9.76
CA GLY A 73 3.69 -1.18 9.74
C GLY A 73 4.42 -0.70 10.98
N PHE A 74 4.94 0.50 10.90
CA PHE A 74 5.61 1.16 12.01
C PHE A 74 5.30 2.66 11.94
N GLY A 75 4.89 3.21 13.07
CA GLY A 75 4.67 4.65 13.23
C GLY A 75 6.01 5.32 13.50
N GLY A 76 6.35 6.28 12.67
CA GLY A 76 7.53 7.10 12.91
C GLY A 76 7.24 8.25 13.88
N GLY A 77 8.28 8.83 14.49
CA GLY A 77 8.16 10.06 15.28
C GLY A 77 7.87 11.30 14.42
N GLN A 78 7.78 12.47 15.06
CA GLN A 78 7.58 13.74 14.37
C GLN A 78 8.70 13.98 13.33
N GLY A 79 8.33 14.47 12.14
CA GLY A 79 9.25 14.67 11.02
C GLY A 79 9.65 13.40 10.25
N SER A 80 9.07 12.24 10.59
CA SER A 80 9.36 10.97 9.91
C SER A 80 8.14 10.41 9.16
N THR A 81 8.31 9.28 8.48
CA THR A 81 7.27 8.62 7.69
C THR A 81 6.68 7.44 8.46
N THR A 82 5.36 7.34 8.47
CA THR A 82 4.63 6.17 8.94
C THR A 82 4.46 5.18 7.79
N LEU A 83 4.98 3.95 7.99
CA LEU A 83 4.87 2.86 7.03
C LEU A 83 3.70 1.96 7.41
N ILE A 84 2.84 1.65 6.45
CA ILE A 84 1.67 0.78 6.65
C ILE A 84 1.52 -0.12 5.44
N GLY A 85 1.30 -1.42 5.66
CA GLY A 85 1.06 -2.36 4.57
C GLY A 85 0.09 -3.48 4.93
N ILE A 86 -0.53 -4.03 3.90
CA ILE A 86 -1.40 -5.19 3.93
C ILE A 86 -1.12 -6.07 2.71
N HIS A 87 -1.13 -7.38 2.89
CA HIS A 87 -1.00 -8.33 1.78
C HIS A 87 -2.06 -9.42 1.88
N ASP A 88 -2.55 -9.87 0.73
CA ASP A 88 -3.39 -11.04 0.58
C ASP A 88 -2.56 -12.31 0.89
N LYS A 89 -3.14 -13.18 1.72
CA LYS A 89 -2.60 -14.45 2.20
C LYS A 89 -3.43 -15.64 1.73
N ARG A 90 -4.48 -15.41 0.93
CA ARG A 90 -5.22 -16.52 0.32
C ARG A 90 -4.27 -17.38 -0.49
N GLU A 91 -4.49 -18.69 -0.42
CA GLU A 91 -3.83 -19.62 -1.32
C GLU A 91 -4.24 -19.27 -2.76
N ILE A 92 -3.25 -19.20 -3.65
CA ILE A 92 -3.44 -18.76 -5.03
C ILE A 92 -3.79 -20.00 -5.85
N PRO A 93 -4.97 -20.05 -6.50
CA PRO A 93 -5.31 -21.14 -7.39
C PRO A 93 -4.30 -21.29 -8.54
N GLU A 94 -4.04 -22.53 -8.97
CA GLU A 94 -3.12 -22.88 -10.06
C GLU A 94 -3.23 -22.00 -11.31
N PRO A 95 -4.43 -21.70 -11.87
CA PRO A 95 -4.52 -20.87 -13.09
C PRO A 95 -3.97 -19.45 -12.90
N TYR A 96 -3.88 -18.95 -11.67
CA TYR A 96 -3.39 -17.61 -11.35
C TYR A 96 -1.97 -17.61 -10.78
N ALA A 97 -1.47 -18.76 -10.31
CA ALA A 97 -0.20 -18.87 -9.60
C ALA A 97 0.97 -18.27 -10.38
N LYS A 98 1.07 -18.59 -11.67
CA LYS A 98 2.12 -18.06 -12.56
C LYS A 98 2.06 -16.54 -12.67
N VAL A 99 0.87 -15.97 -12.90
CA VAL A 99 0.68 -14.52 -13.06
C VAL A 99 1.05 -13.76 -11.79
N VAL A 100 0.64 -14.29 -10.63
CA VAL A 100 0.97 -13.70 -9.33
C VAL A 100 2.47 -13.76 -9.06
N GLU A 101 3.11 -14.90 -9.31
CA GLU A 101 4.54 -15.07 -9.09
C GLU A 101 5.38 -14.16 -9.99
N GLU A 102 5.06 -14.10 -11.28
CA GLU A 102 5.73 -13.18 -12.21
C GLU A 102 5.57 -11.72 -11.78
N HIS A 103 4.38 -11.34 -11.30
CA HIS A 103 4.14 -10.00 -10.77
C HIS A 103 4.99 -9.70 -9.54
N ARG A 104 5.07 -10.65 -8.59
CA ARG A 104 5.92 -10.53 -7.40
C ARG A 104 7.38 -10.38 -7.77
N GLN A 105 7.88 -11.16 -8.73
CA GLN A 105 9.25 -11.04 -9.23
C GLN A 105 9.51 -9.68 -9.88
N ARG A 106 8.57 -9.16 -10.67
CA ARG A 106 8.67 -7.81 -11.26
C ARG A 106 8.73 -6.73 -10.18
N GLN A 107 7.88 -6.81 -9.15
CA GLN A 107 7.92 -5.86 -8.03
C GLN A 107 9.27 -5.92 -7.28
N MET A 108 9.79 -7.13 -7.04
CA MET A 108 11.08 -7.32 -6.37
C MET A 108 12.23 -6.71 -7.17
N ARG A 109 12.30 -6.99 -8.48
CA ARG A 109 13.33 -6.41 -9.37
C ARG A 109 13.25 -4.89 -9.37
N ALA A 110 12.06 -4.31 -9.52
CA ALA A 110 11.89 -2.86 -9.49
C ALA A 110 12.30 -2.23 -8.14
N ALA A 111 12.10 -2.94 -7.02
CA ALA A 111 12.58 -2.49 -5.72
C ALA A 111 14.11 -2.50 -5.64
N VAL A 112 14.76 -3.58 -6.11
CA VAL A 112 16.23 -3.72 -6.15
C VAL A 112 16.84 -2.66 -7.06
N ASP A 113 16.33 -2.49 -8.27
CA ASP A 113 16.82 -1.51 -9.24
C ASP A 113 16.79 -0.09 -8.67
N ARG A 114 15.74 0.24 -7.91
CA ARG A 114 15.60 1.55 -7.28
C ARG A 114 16.61 1.78 -6.16
N VAL A 115 16.83 0.76 -5.33
CA VAL A 115 17.83 0.82 -4.26
C VAL A 115 19.22 0.95 -4.88
N SER A 116 19.53 0.16 -5.91
CA SER A 116 20.79 0.25 -6.64
C SER A 116 20.98 1.63 -7.26
N ALA A 117 19.99 2.18 -7.96
CA ALA A 117 20.06 3.51 -8.56
C ALA A 117 20.30 4.61 -7.50
N ARG A 118 19.69 4.47 -6.32
CA ARG A 118 19.92 5.41 -5.21
C ARG A 118 21.36 5.36 -4.71
N TYR A 119 21.94 4.16 -4.55
CA TYR A 119 23.34 4.02 -4.14
C TYR A 119 24.29 4.53 -5.22
N SER A 120 24.07 4.17 -6.48
CA SER A 120 24.93 4.65 -7.57
C SER A 120 24.84 6.17 -7.78
N ALA A 121 23.70 6.81 -7.47
CA ALA A 121 23.56 8.26 -7.50
C ALA A 121 24.35 8.96 -6.38
N LEU A 122 24.54 8.31 -5.22
CA LEU A 122 25.42 8.82 -4.16
C LEU A 122 26.89 8.81 -4.59
N ASP A 123 27.28 7.80 -5.39
CA ASP A 123 28.63 7.65 -5.92
C ASP A 123 28.83 8.33 -7.29
N GLY A 124 27.90 9.20 -7.70
CA GLY A 124 27.97 9.98 -8.95
C GLY A 124 27.94 9.15 -10.25
N SER A 125 27.71 7.85 -10.15
CA SER A 125 27.87 6.87 -11.24
C SER A 125 26.53 6.27 -11.72
N GLY A 126 25.41 6.70 -11.14
CA GLY A 126 24.13 6.05 -11.29
C GLY A 126 23.33 6.46 -12.52
N PRO A 127 22.76 5.51 -13.30
CA PRO A 127 21.76 5.84 -14.30
C PRO A 127 20.50 6.42 -13.64
N ALA A 128 19.71 7.18 -14.40
CA ALA A 128 18.43 7.71 -13.92
C ALA A 128 17.50 6.55 -13.47
N SER A 129 16.87 6.71 -12.30
CA SER A 129 15.97 5.68 -11.76
C SER A 129 14.78 5.47 -12.70
N SER A 130 14.52 4.21 -13.07
CA SER A 130 13.35 3.83 -13.86
C SER A 130 12.05 4.31 -13.18
N PRO A 131 11.04 4.74 -13.96
CA PRO A 131 9.76 5.15 -13.40
C PRO A 131 9.15 4.00 -12.58
N PRO A 132 8.51 4.31 -11.43
CA PRO A 132 8.05 3.28 -10.53
C PRO A 132 6.88 2.50 -11.14
N LEU A 133 6.96 1.17 -11.08
CA LEU A 133 5.87 0.31 -11.54
C LEU A 133 4.62 0.50 -10.68
N ARG A 134 3.44 0.35 -11.30
CA ARG A 134 2.17 0.28 -10.58
C ARG A 134 2.21 -0.88 -9.57
N GLY A 135 1.63 -0.67 -8.40
CA GLY A 135 1.71 -1.64 -7.29
C GLY A 135 2.99 -1.53 -6.44
N THR A 136 3.96 -0.70 -6.82
CA THR A 136 5.09 -0.38 -5.93
C THR A 136 4.66 0.58 -4.80
N PRO A 137 5.32 0.53 -3.63
CA PRO A 137 4.95 1.39 -2.50
C PRO A 137 4.94 2.89 -2.82
N VAL A 138 5.81 3.34 -3.73
CA VAL A 138 5.87 4.75 -4.13
C VAL A 138 4.64 5.17 -4.95
N VAL A 139 4.20 4.34 -5.90
CA VAL A 139 2.98 4.63 -6.67
C VAL A 139 1.76 4.53 -5.77
N GLN A 140 1.68 3.47 -4.96
CA GLN A 140 0.57 3.27 -4.02
C GLN A 140 0.45 4.40 -3.00
N THR A 141 1.57 4.94 -2.53
CA THR A 141 1.58 6.14 -1.66
C THR A 141 1.00 7.35 -2.38
N LYS A 142 1.40 7.60 -3.63
CA LYS A 142 0.87 8.72 -4.42
C LYS A 142 -0.64 8.57 -4.66
N GLU A 143 -1.08 7.39 -5.09
CA GLU A 143 -2.50 7.08 -5.32
C GLU A 143 -3.31 7.22 -4.03
N PHE A 144 -2.77 6.77 -2.89
CA PHE A 144 -3.41 6.92 -1.58
C PHE A 144 -3.56 8.39 -1.19
N LEU A 145 -2.49 9.18 -1.28
CA LEU A 145 -2.52 10.60 -0.91
C LEU A 145 -3.44 11.40 -1.82
N ALA A 146 -3.45 11.10 -3.13
CA ALA A 146 -4.37 11.71 -4.08
C ALA A 146 -5.83 11.37 -3.73
N ALA A 147 -6.14 10.09 -3.49
CA ALA A 147 -7.50 9.67 -3.14
C ALA A 147 -7.97 10.26 -1.80
N VAL A 148 -7.06 10.43 -0.84
CA VAL A 148 -7.31 11.09 0.44
C VAL A 148 -7.64 12.58 0.25
N ALA A 149 -6.90 13.28 -0.62
CA ALA A 149 -7.15 14.69 -0.94
C ALA A 149 -8.48 14.89 -1.69
N GLU A 150 -8.77 14.04 -2.69
CA GLU A 150 -10.03 14.08 -3.46
C GLU A 150 -11.27 13.88 -2.59
N ARG A 151 -11.15 13.10 -1.51
CA ARG A 151 -12.23 12.82 -0.56
C ARG A 151 -12.33 13.86 0.55
N GLY A 152 -11.47 14.88 0.57
CA GLY A 152 -11.45 15.90 1.62
C GLY A 152 -11.17 15.34 3.02
N LEU A 153 -10.39 14.25 3.11
CA LEU A 153 -10.07 13.60 4.39
C LEU A 153 -8.91 14.25 5.14
N LEU A 154 -8.28 15.25 4.52
CA LEU A 154 -7.30 16.13 5.16
C LEU A 154 -7.96 17.49 5.38
N ALA A 155 -7.81 18.03 6.59
CA ALA A 155 -8.29 19.35 6.98
C ALA A 155 -7.34 20.45 6.49
#